data_AF-A0A917BTU6-F1
#
_entry.id   AF-A0A917BTU6-F1
#
_cell.length_a   1.000
_cell.length_b   1.000
_cell.length_c   1.000
_cell.angle_alpha   90.00
_cell.angle_beta   90.00
_cell.angle_gamma   90.00
#
_symmetry.space_group_name_H-M   'P 1'
#
loop_
_entity.id
_entity.type
_entity.pdbx_description
1 polymer ?
#
loop_
_entity_poly.entity_id
_entity_poly.type
_entity_poly.pdbx_seq_one_letter_code
_entity_poly.pdbx_strand_id
1 'polypeptide(L)'
;MAIITILAAPSIGPAGMATIVWTASQEMLHAARTGDRANAAQIARWLTNTREDARCTPALSRSITSTLEIAMALSLAPEGGRAA
;
A
#
# COMPACT_ATOMS: atom_id res chain seq x y z
N MET A 1 -15.81 2.47 0.17
CA MET A 1 -15.58 1.19 -0.53
C MET A 1 -15.15 1.50 -1.96
N ALA A 2 -13.95 2.07 -2.13
CA ALA A 2 -13.34 2.25 -3.44
C ALA A 2 -12.63 0.95 -3.79
N ILE A 3 -13.06 0.38 -4.89
CA ILE A 3 -12.76 -0.96 -5.29
C ILE A 3 -11.37 -0.93 -5.91
N ILE A 4 -10.46 -1.76 -5.42
CA ILE A 4 -9.23 -2.14 -6.12
C ILE A 4 -9.66 -2.99 -7.33
N THR A 5 -10.37 -2.36 -8.28
CA THR A 5 -10.64 -2.88 -9.62
C THR A 5 -9.57 -2.30 -10.52
N ILE A 6 -8.32 -2.67 -10.27
CA ILE A 6 -7.35 -2.62 -11.37
C ILE A 6 -6.96 -4.07 -11.59
N LEU A 7 -7.77 -4.66 -12.46
CA LEU A 7 -7.50 -5.89 -13.16
C LEU A 7 -6.01 -5.98 -13.46
N ALA A 8 -5.48 -7.18 -13.25
CA ALA A 8 -4.31 -7.69 -13.93
C ALA A 8 -4.46 -7.48 -15.45
N ALA A 9 -4.17 -6.28 -15.94
CA ALA A 9 -3.99 -6.05 -17.36
C ALA A 9 -2.57 -6.55 -17.70
N PRO A 10 -2.43 -7.54 -18.60
CA PRO A 10 -1.14 -8.15 -18.91
C PRO A 10 -0.17 -7.22 -19.68
N SER A 11 -0.52 -5.95 -19.86
CA SER A 11 0.21 -4.94 -20.64
C SER A 11 0.56 -3.68 -19.85
N ILE A 12 0.45 -3.71 -18.52
CA ILE A 12 0.88 -2.60 -17.68
C ILE A 12 2.41 -2.55 -17.70
N GLY A 13 2.96 -1.71 -18.58
CA GLY A 13 4.38 -1.37 -18.58
C GLY A 13 4.84 -0.84 -17.21
N PRO A 14 6.16 -0.68 -17.00
CA PRO A 14 6.72 -0.30 -15.70
C PRO A 14 6.09 0.96 -15.09
N ALA A 15 5.64 1.90 -15.93
CA ALA A 15 4.93 3.11 -15.48
C ALA A 15 3.58 2.82 -14.82
N GLY A 16 2.78 1.89 -15.37
CA GLY A 16 1.47 1.61 -14.78
C GLY A 16 1.55 0.76 -13.52
N MET A 17 2.57 -0.10 -13.38
CA MET A 17 2.83 -0.81 -12.11
C MET A 17 3.19 0.19 -11.02
N ALA A 18 3.99 1.21 -11.36
CA ALA A 18 4.30 2.30 -10.44
C ALA A 18 3.05 3.08 -10.01
N THR A 19 2.13 3.36 -10.93
CA THR A 19 0.85 4.00 -10.60
C THR A 19 0.02 3.16 -9.64
N ILE A 20 -0.14 1.85 -9.90
CA ILE A 20 -0.94 0.98 -9.03
C ILE A 20 -0.31 0.86 -7.64
N VAL A 21 1.01 0.65 -7.57
CA VAL A 21 1.75 0.58 -6.30
C VAL A 21 1.57 1.90 -5.54
N TRP A 22 1.69 3.05 -6.21
CA TRP A 22 1.49 4.34 -5.56
C TRP A 22 0.07 4.52 -5.03
N THR A 23 -0.97 4.18 -5.81
CA THR A 23 -2.36 4.27 -5.35
C THR A 23 -2.62 3.34 -4.17
N ALA A 24 -2.16 2.09 -4.26
CA ALA A 24 -2.29 1.12 -3.17
C ALA A 24 -1.55 1.58 -1.91
N SER A 25 -0.37 2.16 -2.06
CA SER A 25 0.36 2.75 -0.94
C SER A 25 -0.42 3.87 -0.26
N GLN A 26 -1.05 4.76 -1.03
CA GLN A 26 -1.87 5.82 -0.44
C GLN A 26 -3.10 5.28 0.29
N GLU A 27 -3.81 4.33 -0.32
CA GLU A 27 -4.98 3.72 0.32
C GLU A 27 -4.60 2.97 1.60
N MET A 28 -3.47 2.25 1.60
CA MET A 28 -2.97 1.58 2.81
C MET A 28 -2.65 2.57 3.92
N LEU A 29 -1.98 3.68 3.60
CA LEU A 29 -1.67 4.72 4.58
C LEU A 29 -2.93 5.41 5.09
N HIS A 30 -3.92 5.62 4.24
CA HIS A 30 -5.21 6.15 4.64
C HIS A 30 -5.93 5.18 5.59
N ALA A 31 -6.02 3.90 5.23
CA ALA A 31 -6.63 2.86 6.06
C ALA A 31 -5.91 2.70 7.42
N ALA A 32 -4.58 2.79 7.44
CA ALA A 32 -3.80 2.78 8.66
C ALA A 32 -4.08 4.01 9.56
N ARG A 33 -4.28 5.20 8.96
CA ARG A 33 -4.61 6.43 9.70
C ARG A 33 -6.05 6.46 10.23
N THR A 34 -6.98 5.79 9.57
CA THR A 34 -8.39 5.75 9.98
C THR A 34 -8.72 4.56 10.88
N GLY A 35 -7.71 3.76 11.24
CA GLY A 35 -7.88 2.58 12.09
C GLY A 35 -8.52 1.38 11.37
N ASP A 36 -8.72 1.43 10.04
CA ASP A 36 -9.24 0.32 9.24
C ASP A 36 -8.14 -0.72 8.99
N ARG A 37 -7.83 -1.49 10.04
CA ARG A 37 -6.78 -2.51 10.03
C ARG A 37 -7.05 -3.65 9.05
N ALA A 38 -8.32 -3.99 8.81
CA ALA A 38 -8.69 -5.06 7.90
C ALA A 38 -8.33 -4.69 6.45
N ASN A 39 -8.69 -3.47 6.04
CA ASN A 39 -8.34 -2.96 4.72
C ASN A 39 -6.83 -2.73 4.58
N ALA A 40 -6.18 -2.14 5.59
CA ALA A 40 -4.73 -1.95 5.59
C ALA A 40 -3.99 -3.29 5.44
N ALA A 41 -4.41 -4.34 6.14
CA ALA A 41 -3.81 -5.68 6.03
C ALA A 41 -4.07 -6.36 4.68
N GLN A 42 -5.23 -6.12 4.07
CA GLN A 42 -5.52 -6.60 2.71
C GLN A 42 -4.57 -5.95 1.69
N ILE A 43 -4.41 -4.62 1.74
CA ILE A 43 -3.54 -3.89 0.82
C ILE A 43 -2.07 -4.23 1.08
N ALA A 44 -1.66 -4.41 2.34
CA ALA A 44 -0.32 -4.84 2.72
C ALA A 44 0.06 -6.17 2.07
N ARG A 45 -0.86 -7.15 2.06
CA ARG A 45 -0.65 -8.44 1.39
C ARG A 45 -0.51 -8.28 -0.11
N TRP A 46 -1.36 -7.47 -0.73
CA TRP A 46 -1.27 -7.19 -2.16
C TRP A 46 0.07 -6.53 -2.55
N LEU A 47 0.52 -5.54 -1.77
CA LEU A 47 1.81 -4.88 -1.96
C LEU A 47 2.99 -5.85 -1.75
N THR A 48 2.90 -6.73 -0.76
CA THR A 48 3.93 -7.77 -0.50
C THR A 48 4.04 -8.73 -1.68
N ASN A 49 2.92 -9.25 -2.18
CA ASN A 49 2.90 -10.10 -3.37
C ASN A 49 3.44 -9.37 -4.61
N THR A 50 3.09 -8.09 -4.77
CA THR A 50 3.60 -7.24 -5.86
C THR A 50 5.11 -7.02 -5.75
N ARG A 51 5.67 -6.95 -4.54
CA ARG A 51 7.12 -6.85 -4.31
C ARG A 51 7.87 -8.12 -4.73
N GLU A 52 7.25 -9.28 -4.58
CA GLU A 52 7.82 -10.58 -4.92
C GLU A 52 7.66 -10.93 -6.41
N ASP A 53 6.81 -10.21 -7.15
CA ASP A 53 6.64 -10.37 -8.59
C ASP A 53 7.92 -9.99 -9.35
N ALA A 54 8.33 -10.81 -10.32
CA ALA A 54 9.53 -10.59 -11.12
C ALA A 54 9.52 -9.28 -11.93
N ARG A 55 8.34 -8.68 -12.14
CA ARG A 55 8.17 -7.38 -12.82
C ARG A 55 8.41 -6.19 -11.89
N CYS A 56 8.55 -6.43 -10.58
CA CYS A 56 8.80 -5.39 -9.61
C CYS A 56 10.25 -4.90 -9.71
N THR A 57 10.41 -3.62 -10.04
CA THR A 57 11.75 -3.03 -10.08
C THR A 57 12.28 -2.81 -8.66
N PRO A 58 13.61 -2.76 -8.46
CA PRO A 58 14.19 -2.47 -7.14
C PRO A 58 13.71 -1.16 -6.53
N ALA A 59 13.42 -0.16 -7.37
CA ALA A 59 12.85 1.12 -6.93
C ALA A 59 11.43 0.94 -6.36
N LEU A 60 10.57 0.18 -7.04
CA LEU A 60 9.21 -0.12 -6.55
C LEU A 60 9.23 -0.95 -5.27
N SER A 61 10.12 -1.94 -5.20
CA SER A 61 10.30 -2.75 -3.99
C SER A 61 10.67 -1.91 -2.77
N ARG A 62 11.52 -0.89 -2.95
CA ARG A 62 11.86 0.08 -1.90
C ARG A 62 10.65 0.93 -1.49
N SER A 63 9.90 1.46 -2.46
CA SER A 63 8.68 2.24 -2.18
C SER A 63 7.61 1.42 -1.43
N ILE A 64 7.42 0.16 -1.82
CA ILE A 64 6.52 -0.77 -1.12
C ILE A 64 6.98 -0.96 0.32
N THR A 65 8.26 -1.26 0.53
CA THR A 65 8.82 -1.50 1.85
C THR A 65 8.65 -0.29 2.76
N SER A 66 8.98 0.92 2.28
CA SER A 66 8.77 2.15 3.05
C SER A 66 7.29 2.40 3.38
N THR A 67 6.37 2.06 2.47
CA THR A 67 4.93 2.17 2.74
C THR A 67 4.51 1.25 3.89
N LEU A 68 4.95 -0.01 3.87
CA LEU A 68 4.64 -0.97 4.92
C LEU A 68 5.18 -0.50 6.28
N GLU A 69 6.41 0.01 6.33
CA GLU A 69 7.02 0.55 7.54
C GLU A 69 6.23 1.74 8.12
N ILE A 70 5.85 2.70 7.26
CA ILE A 70 5.06 3.87 7.70
C ILE A 70 3.68 3.41 8.21
N ALA A 71 3.01 2.50 7.51
CA ALA A 71 1.70 2.01 7.92
C ALA A 71 1.75 1.24 9.25
N MET A 72 2.82 0.48 9.50
CA MET A 72 3.06 -0.16 10.80
C MET A 72 3.26 0.88 11.90
N ALA A 73 4.06 1.92 11.64
CA ALA A 73 4.26 3.01 12.59
C ALA A 73 2.94 3.75 12.91
N LEU A 74 2.09 3.98 11.89
CA LEU A 74 0.77 4.56 12.06
C LEU A 74 -0.17 3.65 12.86
N SER A 75 -0.10 2.34 12.64
CA SER A 75 -0.93 1.36 13.35
C SER A 75 -0.52 1.16 14.82
N LEU A 76 0.76 1.44 15.14
CA LEU A 76 1.32 1.42 16.49
C LEU A 76 1.19 2.76 17.22
N ALA A 77 0.89 3.85 16.50
CA ALA A 77 0.60 5.13 17.13
C ALA A 77 -0.71 5.00 17.93
N PRO A 78 -0.71 5.21 19.26
CA PRO A 78 -1.96 5.24 20.01
C PRO A 78 -2.84 6.35 19.44
N GLU A 79 -4.10 6.03 19.19
CA GLU A 79 -5.16 6.95 18.76
C GLU A 79 -5.43 8.01 19.86
N GLY A 80 -4.49 8.94 20.06
CA GLY A 80 -4.46 9.76 21.28
C GLY A 80 -3.66 11.05 21.14
N GLY A 81 -3.63 11.64 19.94
CA GLY A 81 -2.90 12.88 19.66
C GLY A 81 -3.76 13.98 19.05
N ARG A 82 -5.07 14.02 19.33
CA ARG A 82 -5.88 15.22 19.10
C ARG A 82 -6.04 15.91 20.45
N ALA A 83 -5.01 16.68 20.83
CA ALA A 83 -5.11 17.63 21.92
C ALA A 83 -6.23 18.64 21.59
N ALA A 84 -6.88 19.05 22.69
CA ALA A 84 -8.07 19.89 22.81
C ALA A 84 -8.14 21.12 21.89
#